data_AF-A0A7H1AI69-F1
#
_entry.id   AF-A0A7H1AI69-F1
#
_cell.length_a   1.000
_cell.length_b   1.000
_cell.length_c   1.000
_cell.angle_alpha   90.00
_cell.angle_beta   90.00
_cell.angle_gamma   90.00
#
_symmetry.space_group_name_H-M   'P 1'
#
loop_
_entity.id
_entity.type
_entity.pdbx_description
1 polymer ?
#
loop_
_entity_poly.entity_id
_entity_poly.type
_entity_poly.pdbx_seq_one_letter_code
_entity_poly.pdbx_strand_id
1 'polypeptide(L)'
;MRAIADLLPRVPLKKSDFHYELPAELIAQAPLAERSASRLLLVPPVPGALADAHVHDLPGLLRAGDLLVFNDTRVIPARLFGQKATGGRVEILIERLLGAQQARAQVGASKTPKPGSRIALDAGGEVEVLGRDGEFYVLQFHVPEALEQWLLHAGRLPLPPYIQREPGLDDRERYQTVFAREVGAVAAPTAGLHFDDALLDALRAKGVEFGHVTLHVGAGTFQPVRVDDLKDHVMHREWLNVGAELVQQVRRTREAGGRVIGVGTTVVRALESAMRDGELLPFAGETQIFITPGYRIRSVDAMVTNFHLPESTLLMMISAFAGKERVFEAYRHAIAQRYRFFSYGDAMLLFPQG
;
A
#
# COMPACT_ATOMS: atom_id res chain seq x y z
N MET A 1 -23.20 2.15 34.10
CA MET A 1 -22.29 1.14 34.67
C MET A 1 -21.16 0.89 33.68
N ARG A 2 -19.97 1.44 33.93
CA ARG A 2 -18.76 1.15 33.14
C ARG A 2 -18.37 -0.31 33.41
N ALA A 3 -18.65 -1.19 32.48
CA ALA A 3 -18.34 -2.61 32.61
C ALA A 3 -16.86 -2.83 32.30
N ILE A 4 -16.07 -3.04 33.35
CA ILE A 4 -15.04 -4.08 33.54
C ILE A 4 -14.64 -4.85 32.25
N ALA A 5 -14.08 -4.15 31.26
CA ALA A 5 -13.39 -4.76 30.10
C ALA A 5 -11.98 -4.19 29.91
N ASP A 6 -11.63 -3.11 30.63
CA ASP A 6 -10.34 -2.41 30.54
C ASP A 6 -9.27 -2.95 31.52
N LEU A 7 -9.48 -4.12 32.14
CA LEU A 7 -8.63 -4.62 33.25
C LEU A 7 -7.84 -5.90 32.97
N LEU A 8 -7.82 -6.41 31.73
CA LEU A 8 -6.81 -7.41 31.35
C LEU A 8 -5.58 -6.68 30.80
N PRO A 9 -4.36 -6.90 31.34
CA PRO A 9 -3.17 -6.34 30.76
C PRO A 9 -3.06 -6.84 29.32
N ARG A 10 -3.17 -5.94 28.35
CA ARG A 10 -2.90 -6.27 26.95
C ARG A 10 -1.46 -6.76 26.89
N VAL A 11 -1.28 -8.02 26.52
CA VAL A 11 0.06 -8.58 26.31
C VAL A 11 0.78 -7.67 25.30
N PRO A 12 1.97 -7.15 25.64
CA PRO A 12 2.70 -6.29 24.72
C PRO A 12 2.99 -7.05 23.44
N LEU A 13 2.52 -6.52 22.30
CA LEU A 13 2.75 -7.10 21.00
C LEU A 13 4.16 -6.75 20.52
N LYS A 14 4.90 -7.78 20.14
CA LYS A 14 6.24 -7.64 19.59
C LYS A 14 6.23 -7.77 18.08
N LYS A 15 7.24 -7.21 17.43
CA LYS A 15 7.50 -7.42 16.01
C LYS A 15 7.63 -8.91 15.67
N SER A 16 8.37 -9.67 16.50
CA SER A 16 8.61 -11.10 16.31
C SER A 16 7.35 -11.96 16.44
N ASP A 17 6.28 -11.45 17.07
CA ASP A 17 4.98 -12.12 17.09
C ASP A 17 4.39 -12.27 15.69
N PHE A 18 4.86 -11.48 14.72
CA PHE A 18 4.41 -11.49 13.33
C PHE A 18 5.44 -12.14 12.38
N HIS A 19 6.36 -12.94 12.92
CA HIS A 19 7.34 -13.67 12.14
C HIS A 19 6.75 -14.95 11.54
N TYR A 20 7.07 -15.24 10.28
CA TYR A 20 6.85 -16.53 9.64
C TYR A 20 7.94 -16.78 8.61
N GLU A 21 8.23 -18.05 8.34
CA GLU A 21 9.22 -18.43 7.33
C GLU A 21 8.61 -18.35 5.93
N LEU A 22 9.23 -17.56 5.04
CA LEU A 22 8.83 -17.45 3.64
C LEU A 22 9.97 -17.92 2.73
N PRO A 23 9.82 -19.03 2.00
CA PRO A 23 10.77 -19.43 0.97
C PRO A 23 10.93 -18.34 -0.09
N ALA A 24 12.18 -17.98 -0.42
CA ALA A 24 12.48 -16.86 -1.31
C ALA A 24 11.90 -17.05 -2.72
N GLU A 25 11.79 -18.29 -3.18
CA GLU A 25 11.20 -18.64 -4.48
C GLU A 25 9.70 -18.40 -4.58
N LEU A 26 9.00 -18.19 -3.46
CA LEU A 26 7.59 -17.81 -3.45
C LEU A 26 7.40 -16.30 -3.59
N ILE A 27 8.46 -15.50 -3.56
CA ILE A 27 8.38 -14.05 -3.76
C ILE A 27 8.28 -13.74 -5.26
N ALA A 28 7.15 -13.18 -5.70
CA ALA A 28 6.94 -12.86 -7.10
C ALA A 28 7.89 -11.75 -7.59
N GLN A 29 8.77 -12.08 -8.52
CA GLN A 29 9.71 -11.13 -9.13
C GLN A 29 9.10 -10.38 -10.34
N ALA A 30 8.03 -10.92 -10.93
CA ALA A 30 7.34 -10.35 -12.09
C ALA A 30 5.83 -10.61 -12.00
N PRO A 31 5.00 -9.73 -12.56
CA PRO A 31 3.55 -9.96 -12.66
C PRO A 31 3.25 -11.12 -13.63
N LEU A 32 2.07 -11.73 -13.50
CA LEU A 32 1.56 -12.65 -14.53
C LEU A 32 1.22 -11.90 -15.82
N ALA A 33 1.18 -12.58 -16.96
CA ALA A 33 0.76 -11.98 -18.23
C ALA A 33 -0.63 -11.32 -18.11
N GLU A 34 -1.60 -12.04 -17.55
CA GLU A 34 -2.95 -11.54 -17.26
C GLU A 34 -3.07 -11.12 -15.79
N ARG A 35 -3.71 -9.97 -15.51
CA ARG A 35 -3.82 -9.43 -14.15
C ARG A 35 -4.71 -10.31 -13.27
N SER A 36 -5.88 -10.68 -13.79
CA SER A 36 -6.90 -11.46 -13.09
C SER A 36 -6.60 -12.97 -13.00
N ALA A 37 -5.50 -13.44 -13.61
CA ALA A 37 -5.04 -14.82 -13.51
C ALA A 37 -4.35 -15.16 -12.18
N SER A 38 -4.07 -14.15 -11.32
CA SER A 38 -3.56 -14.40 -9.97
C SER A 38 -4.52 -15.30 -9.18
N ARG A 39 -3.95 -16.16 -8.33
CA ARG A 39 -4.76 -16.94 -7.38
C ARG A 39 -5.36 -16.01 -6.33
N LEU A 40 -6.45 -16.44 -5.73
CA LEU A 40 -7.14 -15.78 -4.63
C LEU A 40 -7.40 -16.80 -3.52
N LEU A 41 -6.86 -16.56 -2.33
CA LEU A 41 -7.22 -17.34 -1.15
C LEU A 41 -8.43 -16.69 -0.46
N LEU A 42 -9.55 -17.41 -0.39
CA LEU A 42 -10.71 -17.01 0.38
C LEU A 42 -10.48 -17.35 1.86
N VAL A 43 -10.56 -16.34 2.73
CA VAL A 43 -10.29 -16.47 4.16
C VAL A 43 -11.52 -16.06 4.97
N PRO A 44 -12.55 -16.91 5.06
CA PRO A 44 -13.75 -16.62 5.84
C PRO A 44 -13.43 -16.62 7.35
N PRO A 45 -14.27 -16.00 8.21
CA PRO A 45 -14.15 -16.12 9.65
C PRO A 45 -14.34 -17.58 10.10
N VAL A 46 -13.76 -17.95 11.24
CA VAL A 46 -13.95 -19.27 11.86
C VAL A 46 -15.44 -19.48 12.21
N PRO A 47 -16.05 -20.65 11.93
CA PRO A 47 -15.43 -21.93 11.52
C PRO A 47 -15.34 -22.19 10.01
N GLY A 48 -15.50 -21.17 9.16
CA GLY A 48 -15.41 -21.35 7.71
C GLY A 48 -14.05 -21.88 7.26
N ALA A 49 -14.04 -22.81 6.30
CA ALA A 49 -12.79 -23.34 5.74
C ALA A 49 -12.13 -22.34 4.78
N LEU A 50 -10.79 -22.37 4.71
CA LEU A 50 -10.06 -21.69 3.63
C LEU A 50 -10.45 -22.31 2.29
N ALA A 51 -10.50 -21.52 1.22
CA ALA A 51 -10.77 -22.02 -0.12
C ALA A 51 -9.84 -21.37 -1.16
N ASP A 52 -9.27 -22.19 -2.02
CA ASP A 52 -8.48 -21.77 -3.18
C ASP A 52 -9.40 -21.36 -4.33
N ALA A 53 -9.18 -20.17 -4.87
CA ALA A 53 -9.88 -19.61 -6.01
C ALA A 53 -8.91 -18.81 -6.89
N HIS A 54 -9.44 -18.10 -7.89
CA HIS A 54 -8.71 -17.12 -8.69
C HIS A 54 -9.34 -15.73 -8.56
N VAL A 55 -8.58 -14.70 -8.88
CA VAL A 55 -9.09 -13.32 -8.85
C VAL A 55 -10.26 -13.14 -9.84
N HIS A 56 -10.22 -13.80 -11.00
CA HIS A 56 -11.34 -13.78 -11.95
C HIS A 56 -12.64 -14.41 -11.41
N ASP A 57 -12.59 -15.18 -10.31
CA ASP A 57 -13.76 -15.75 -9.64
C ASP A 57 -14.49 -14.74 -8.74
N LEU A 58 -13.93 -13.54 -8.52
CA LEU A 58 -14.52 -12.50 -7.67
C LEU A 58 -16.00 -12.20 -7.96
N PRO A 59 -16.50 -12.12 -9.21
CA PRO A 59 -17.92 -11.91 -9.47
C PRO A 59 -18.84 -12.98 -8.86
N GLY A 60 -18.34 -14.19 -8.63
CA GLY A 60 -19.05 -15.28 -7.94
C GLY A 60 -18.97 -15.19 -6.41
N LEU A 61 -17.98 -14.48 -5.86
CA LEU A 61 -17.75 -14.31 -4.43
C LEU A 61 -18.40 -13.03 -3.87
N LEU A 62 -18.77 -12.10 -4.75
CA LEU A 62 -19.41 -10.84 -4.43
C LEU A 62 -20.92 -10.85 -4.70
N ARG A 63 -21.63 -9.92 -4.06
CA ARG A 63 -23.08 -9.76 -4.14
C ARG A 63 -23.41 -8.50 -4.93
N ALA A 64 -24.56 -8.50 -5.60
CA ALA A 64 -25.11 -7.26 -6.16
C ALA A 64 -25.31 -6.24 -5.02
N GLY A 65 -24.96 -4.98 -5.26
CA GLY A 65 -24.98 -3.91 -4.26
C GLY A 65 -23.76 -3.83 -3.36
N ASP A 66 -22.77 -4.73 -3.48
CA ASP A 66 -21.47 -4.53 -2.83
C ASP A 66 -20.73 -3.35 -3.47
N LEU A 67 -19.93 -2.63 -2.66
CA LEU A 67 -19.06 -1.53 -3.09
C LEU A 67 -17.59 -1.94 -2.95
N LEU A 68 -16.86 -1.98 -4.07
CA LEU A 68 -15.40 -2.10 -4.06
C LEU A 68 -14.76 -0.72 -4.02
N VAL A 69 -13.91 -0.47 -3.04
CA VAL A 69 -13.18 0.80 -2.89
C VAL A 69 -11.72 0.61 -3.26
N PHE A 70 -11.23 1.38 -4.22
CA PHE A 70 -9.86 1.34 -4.72
C PHE A 70 -9.05 2.57 -4.28
N ASN A 71 -7.72 2.46 -4.36
CA ASN A 71 -6.84 3.62 -4.30
C ASN A 71 -6.48 4.05 -5.73
N ASP A 72 -6.82 5.27 -6.09
CA ASP A 72 -6.60 5.85 -7.43
C ASP A 72 -5.27 6.59 -7.57
N THR A 73 -4.38 6.47 -6.58
CA THR A 73 -3.05 7.06 -6.70
C THR A 73 -2.26 6.48 -7.88
N ARG A 74 -1.53 7.36 -8.56
CA ARG A 74 -0.64 7.05 -9.66
C ARG A 74 0.82 7.17 -9.21
N VAL A 75 1.59 6.13 -9.51
CA VAL A 75 3.02 6.06 -9.20
C VAL A 75 3.81 7.00 -10.11
N ILE A 76 4.68 7.82 -9.52
CA ILE A 76 5.70 8.58 -10.24
C ILE A 76 7.00 7.78 -10.33
N PRO A 77 7.77 7.91 -11.43
CA PRO A 77 9.12 7.36 -11.53
C PRO A 77 10.09 8.13 -10.62
N ALA A 78 10.00 7.87 -9.32
CA ALA A 78 10.63 8.63 -8.25
C ALA A 78 12.11 8.26 -7.98
N ARG A 79 12.71 7.33 -8.72
CA ARG A 79 14.11 6.94 -8.54
C ARG A 79 15.01 7.64 -9.55
N LEU A 80 15.99 8.37 -9.05
CA LEU A 80 16.95 9.14 -9.83
C LEU A 80 18.37 8.72 -9.48
N PHE A 81 19.26 8.95 -10.43
CA PHE A 81 20.68 8.70 -10.28
C PHE A 81 21.49 9.94 -10.67
N GLY A 82 22.63 10.11 -10.02
CA GLY A 82 23.51 11.23 -10.27
C GLY A 82 24.89 11.06 -9.66
N GLN A 83 25.64 12.14 -9.68
CA GLN A 83 27.03 12.19 -9.23
C GLN A 83 27.31 13.48 -8.48
N LYS A 84 28.03 13.38 -7.35
CA LYS A 84 28.58 14.54 -6.64
C LYS A 84 29.73 15.16 -7.43
N ALA A 85 30.05 16.42 -7.16
CA ALA A 85 31.25 17.06 -7.70
C ALA A 85 32.55 16.29 -7.43
N THR A 86 32.60 15.48 -6.35
CA THR A 86 33.74 14.62 -6.02
C THR A 86 33.82 13.31 -6.83
N GLY A 87 32.90 13.09 -7.77
CA GLY A 87 32.80 11.87 -8.57
C GLY A 87 32.03 10.72 -7.91
N GLY A 88 31.63 10.84 -6.65
CA GLY A 88 30.86 9.78 -5.96
C GLY A 88 29.43 9.66 -6.48
N ARG A 89 29.00 8.43 -6.81
CA ARG A 89 27.63 8.12 -7.24
C ARG A 89 26.60 8.38 -6.14
N VAL A 90 25.41 8.78 -6.56
CA VAL A 90 24.26 9.05 -5.70
C VAL A 90 23.01 8.43 -6.31
N GLU A 91 22.23 7.76 -5.47
CA GLU A 91 20.85 7.36 -5.75
C GLU A 91 19.92 8.26 -4.95
N ILE A 92 18.85 8.74 -5.57
CA ILE A 92 17.82 9.58 -4.93
C ILE A 92 16.48 8.89 -5.15
N LEU A 93 15.77 8.59 -4.07
CA LEU A 93 14.41 8.07 -4.11
C LEU A 93 13.49 9.15 -3.53
N ILE A 94 12.71 9.80 -4.39
CA ILE A 94 11.70 10.77 -3.97
C ILE A 94 10.71 10.07 -3.05
N GLU A 95 10.41 10.68 -1.91
CA GLU A 95 9.35 10.27 -0.99
C GLU A 95 8.08 11.08 -1.25
N ARG A 96 8.22 12.40 -1.44
CA ARG A 96 7.10 13.31 -1.70
C ARG A 96 7.56 14.60 -2.37
N LEU A 97 6.74 15.15 -3.26
CA LEU A 97 6.92 16.49 -3.82
C LEU A 97 6.47 17.56 -2.82
N LEU A 98 7.26 18.61 -2.65
CA LEU A 98 7.01 19.73 -1.73
C LEU A 98 6.68 21.04 -2.47
N GLY A 99 6.27 20.94 -3.74
CA GLY A 99 6.01 22.06 -4.63
C GLY A 99 6.54 21.77 -6.03
N ALA A 100 6.67 22.81 -6.86
CA ALA A 100 7.02 22.63 -8.27
C ALA A 100 8.45 22.12 -8.50
N GLN A 101 9.40 22.43 -7.61
CA GLN A 101 10.83 22.12 -7.78
C GLN A 101 11.50 21.58 -6.51
N GLN A 102 10.72 21.24 -5.47
CA GLN A 102 11.26 20.70 -4.22
C GLN A 102 10.68 19.33 -3.94
N ALA A 103 11.48 18.48 -3.31
CA ALA A 103 11.00 17.19 -2.85
C ALA A 103 11.72 16.76 -1.58
N ARG A 104 11.00 15.94 -0.81
CA ARG A 104 11.56 15.11 0.25
C ARG A 104 12.02 13.79 -0.35
N ALA A 105 13.22 13.33 -0.02
CA ALA A 105 13.79 12.13 -0.64
C ALA A 105 14.74 11.36 0.30
N GLN A 106 14.89 10.07 0.06
CA GLN A 106 16.02 9.30 0.57
C GLN A 106 17.20 9.45 -0.39
N VAL A 107 18.41 9.61 0.14
CA VAL A 107 19.62 9.75 -0.67
C VAL A 107 20.64 8.71 -0.25
N GLY A 108 20.92 7.76 -1.16
CA GLY A 108 21.94 6.75 -1.02
C GLY A 108 23.27 7.23 -1.60
N ALA A 109 24.29 7.38 -0.75
CA ALA A 109 25.65 7.75 -1.17
C ALA A 109 26.70 7.27 -0.17
N SER A 110 27.90 6.90 -0.62
CA SER A 110 28.99 6.42 0.26
C SER A 110 29.44 7.45 1.29
N LYS A 111 29.27 8.75 0.99
CA LYS A 111 29.44 9.85 1.93
C LYS A 111 28.22 10.76 1.87
N THR A 112 27.60 11.00 3.01
CA THR A 112 26.43 11.85 3.23
C THR A 112 26.64 13.24 2.60
N PRO A 113 25.78 13.65 1.65
CA PRO A 113 25.75 15.02 1.15
C PRO A 113 25.42 16.02 2.28
N LYS A 114 26.12 17.15 2.31
CA LYS A 114 25.88 18.24 3.27
C LYS A 114 24.90 19.27 2.67
N PRO A 115 24.21 20.08 3.49
CA PRO A 115 23.48 21.24 3.00
C PRO A 115 24.35 22.12 2.09
N GLY A 116 23.78 22.64 1.01
CA GLY A 116 24.45 23.39 -0.05
C GLY A 116 25.24 22.54 -1.06
N SER A 117 25.38 21.23 -0.84
CA SER A 117 26.03 20.36 -1.83
C SER A 117 25.15 20.13 -3.05
N ARG A 118 25.79 20.05 -4.21
CA ARG A 118 25.15 19.85 -5.51
C ARG A 118 25.47 18.47 -6.07
N ILE A 119 24.46 17.87 -6.69
CA ILE A 119 24.52 16.57 -7.35
C ILE A 119 24.06 16.77 -8.79
N ALA A 120 24.92 16.47 -9.75
CA ALA A 120 24.56 16.45 -11.16
C ALA A 120 23.71 15.20 -11.44
N LEU A 121 22.56 15.36 -12.09
CA LEU A 121 21.65 14.26 -12.40
C LEU A 121 22.01 13.63 -13.75
N ASP A 122 21.95 12.30 -13.84
CA ASP A 122 22.31 11.57 -15.06
C ASP A 122 21.44 11.95 -16.27
N ALA A 123 20.17 12.31 -16.01
CA ALA A 123 19.19 12.74 -17.00
C ALA A 123 19.27 14.25 -17.33
N GLY A 124 20.30 14.94 -16.84
CA GLY A 124 20.48 16.38 -17.01
C GLY A 124 19.86 17.21 -15.87
N GLY A 125 20.39 18.40 -15.65
CA GLY A 125 20.06 19.24 -14.49
C GLY A 125 20.85 18.88 -13.24
N GLU A 126 20.54 19.57 -12.16
CA GLU A 126 21.21 19.41 -10.87
C GLU A 126 20.21 19.47 -9.71
N VAL A 127 20.62 18.91 -8.58
CA VAL A 127 19.87 19.01 -7.33
C VAL A 127 20.76 19.53 -6.22
N GLU A 128 20.26 20.51 -5.49
CA GLU A 128 20.87 21.08 -4.31
C GLU A 128 20.25 20.49 -3.05
N VAL A 129 21.11 20.09 -2.11
CA VAL A 129 20.69 19.61 -0.80
C VAL A 129 20.39 20.80 0.10
N LEU A 130 19.12 21.05 0.42
CA LEU A 130 18.74 22.14 1.31
C LEU A 130 18.95 21.79 2.78
N GLY A 131 18.73 20.53 3.15
CA GLY A 131 18.81 20.09 4.54
C GLY A 131 18.28 18.69 4.75
N ARG A 132 17.95 18.38 6.00
CA ARG A 132 17.31 17.13 6.41
C ARG A 132 15.98 17.39 7.11
N ASP A 133 15.05 16.46 6.93
CA ASP A 133 13.80 16.34 7.66
C ASP A 133 13.67 14.90 8.19
N GLY A 134 14.18 14.70 9.41
CA GLY A 134 14.35 13.37 10.01
C GLY A 134 15.33 12.52 9.21
N GLU A 135 14.90 11.32 8.80
CA GLU A 135 15.72 10.42 7.98
C GLU A 135 15.86 10.89 6.52
N PHE A 136 15.02 11.81 6.07
CA PHE A 136 14.97 12.25 4.67
C PHE A 136 15.76 13.54 4.42
N TYR A 137 16.07 13.79 3.16
CA TYR A 137 16.65 15.04 2.68
C TYR A 137 15.55 15.91 2.09
N VAL A 138 15.71 17.22 2.25
CA VAL A 138 14.96 18.22 1.49
C VAL A 138 15.85 18.68 0.35
N LEU A 139 15.35 18.53 -0.87
CA LEU A 139 16.09 18.73 -2.11
C LEU A 139 15.43 19.82 -2.96
N GLN A 140 16.26 20.71 -3.52
CA GLN A 140 15.88 21.69 -4.52
C GLN A 140 16.38 21.24 -5.89
N PHE A 141 15.46 21.01 -6.80
CA PHE A 141 15.76 20.62 -8.17
C PHE A 141 15.91 21.86 -9.05
N HIS A 142 16.91 21.84 -9.90
CA HIS A 142 17.16 22.84 -10.93
C HIS A 142 17.06 22.14 -12.30
N VAL A 143 15.82 21.97 -12.74
CA VAL A 143 15.44 21.28 -13.98
C VAL A 143 14.55 22.21 -14.82
N PRO A 144 14.50 22.05 -16.15
CA PRO A 144 13.88 23.05 -17.05
C PRO A 144 12.35 23.15 -16.96
N GLU A 145 11.69 22.14 -16.39
CA GLU A 145 10.24 22.06 -16.22
C GLU A 145 9.88 21.79 -14.74
N ALA A 146 8.59 21.66 -14.42
CA ALA A 146 8.18 21.26 -13.08
C ALA A 146 8.68 19.84 -12.77
N LEU A 147 9.18 19.61 -11.55
CA LEU A 147 9.78 18.35 -11.12
C LEU A 147 8.90 17.14 -11.42
N GLU A 148 7.59 17.25 -11.19
CA GLU A 148 6.64 16.17 -11.49
C GLU A 148 6.69 15.75 -12.97
N GLN A 149 6.69 16.71 -13.89
CA GLN A 149 6.74 16.45 -15.34
C GLN A 149 8.12 15.93 -15.74
N TRP A 150 9.17 16.53 -15.19
CA TRP A 150 10.55 16.12 -15.44
C TRP A 150 10.80 14.66 -15.06
N LEU A 151 10.27 14.24 -13.90
CA LEU A 151 10.39 12.86 -13.43
C LEU A 151 9.86 11.86 -14.45
N LEU A 152 8.77 12.16 -15.18
CA LEU A 152 8.15 11.22 -16.12
C LEU A 152 9.12 10.68 -17.18
N HIS A 153 10.13 11.46 -17.57
CA HIS A 153 11.14 11.05 -18.54
C HIS A 153 12.53 10.80 -17.93
N ALA A 154 12.89 11.53 -16.87
CA ALA A 154 14.20 11.41 -16.22
C ALA A 154 14.28 10.29 -15.17
N GLY A 155 13.15 9.96 -14.57
CA GLY A 155 13.02 9.04 -13.47
C GLY A 155 12.98 7.58 -13.88
N ARG A 156 13.32 6.70 -12.93
CA ARG A 156 13.07 5.26 -13.01
C ARG A 156 11.95 4.87 -12.06
N LEU A 157 11.21 3.83 -12.44
CA LEU A 157 10.19 3.25 -11.58
C LEU A 157 10.85 2.63 -10.34
N PRO A 158 10.46 3.04 -9.12
CA PRO A 158 11.02 2.50 -7.90
C PRO A 158 10.34 1.17 -7.54
N LEU A 159 10.80 0.07 -8.13
CA LEU A 159 10.34 -1.25 -7.71
C LEU A 159 10.74 -1.50 -6.23
N PRO A 160 9.89 -2.20 -5.46
CA PRO A 160 10.19 -2.57 -4.08
C PRO A 160 11.53 -3.32 -3.95
N PRO A 161 12.23 -3.21 -2.81
CA PRO A 161 13.58 -3.78 -2.65
C PRO A 161 13.65 -5.31 -2.73
N TYR A 162 12.53 -6.01 -2.56
CA TYR A 162 12.45 -7.47 -2.73
C TYR A 162 12.30 -7.93 -4.18
N ILE A 163 12.10 -6.99 -5.13
CA ILE A 163 12.16 -7.28 -6.57
C ILE A 163 13.60 -7.02 -7.03
N GLN A 164 14.34 -8.10 -7.26
CA GLN A 164 15.79 -8.07 -7.50
C GLN A 164 16.10 -8.04 -9.00
N ARG A 165 15.50 -7.10 -9.71
CA ARG A 165 15.76 -6.83 -11.13
C ARG A 165 15.47 -5.37 -11.46
N GLU A 166 16.03 -4.90 -12.57
CA GLU A 166 15.66 -3.60 -13.11
C GLU A 166 14.21 -3.61 -13.64
N PRO A 167 13.51 -2.46 -13.59
CA PRO A 167 12.19 -2.33 -14.19
C PRO A 167 12.27 -2.50 -15.71
N GLY A 168 11.43 -3.37 -16.27
CA GLY A 168 11.23 -3.52 -17.70
C GLY A 168 10.19 -2.54 -18.24
N LEU A 169 9.91 -2.63 -19.54
CA LEU A 169 8.83 -1.86 -20.17
C LEU A 169 7.47 -2.22 -19.56
N ASP A 170 7.23 -3.50 -19.35
CA ASP A 170 5.98 -4.01 -18.79
C ASP A 170 5.69 -3.45 -17.40
N ASP A 171 6.70 -3.19 -16.56
CA ASP A 171 6.48 -2.63 -15.22
C ASP A 171 5.89 -1.22 -15.25
N ARG A 172 6.18 -0.43 -16.29
CA ARG A 172 5.63 0.94 -16.41
C ARG A 172 4.11 0.94 -16.46
N GLU A 173 3.54 -0.09 -17.08
CA GLU A 173 2.09 -0.29 -17.17
C GLU A 173 1.57 -1.18 -16.02
N ARG A 174 2.28 -2.26 -15.71
CA ARG A 174 1.85 -3.29 -14.75
C ARG A 174 2.01 -2.89 -13.30
N TYR A 175 2.86 -1.92 -12.99
CA TYR A 175 2.98 -1.31 -11.66
C TYR A 175 2.07 -0.08 -11.49
N GLN A 176 0.97 -0.05 -12.24
CA GLN A 176 -0.13 0.89 -12.07
C GLN A 176 -1.45 0.10 -12.06
N THR A 177 -2.41 0.58 -11.27
CA THR A 177 -3.78 0.07 -11.31
C THR A 177 -4.50 0.67 -12.51
N VAL A 178 -5.55 0.01 -12.99
CA VAL A 178 -6.46 0.55 -14.01
C VAL A 178 -7.23 1.80 -13.55
N PHE A 179 -7.16 2.11 -12.25
CA PHE A 179 -7.76 3.28 -11.62
C PHE A 179 -6.76 4.42 -11.35
N ALA A 180 -5.49 4.27 -11.73
CA ALA A 180 -4.45 5.25 -11.41
C ALA A 180 -4.69 6.60 -12.13
N ARG A 181 -4.99 7.64 -11.35
CA ARG A 181 -5.33 8.99 -11.80
C ARG A 181 -4.51 10.06 -11.09
N GLU A 182 -4.49 10.03 -9.75
CA GLU A 182 -3.93 11.09 -8.92
C GLU A 182 -2.42 10.90 -8.70
N VAL A 183 -1.61 11.73 -9.35
CA VAL A 183 -0.15 11.65 -9.33
C VAL A 183 0.41 12.01 -7.95
N GLY A 184 1.25 11.15 -7.38
CA GLY A 184 1.95 11.49 -6.13
C GLY A 184 2.52 10.32 -5.33
N ALA A 185 2.22 9.08 -5.69
CA ALA A 185 2.76 7.92 -4.99
C ALA A 185 4.12 7.49 -5.52
N VAL A 186 4.93 6.94 -4.63
CA VAL A 186 6.21 6.30 -4.95
C VAL A 186 6.01 4.79 -5.09
N ALA A 187 5.02 4.22 -4.42
CA ALA A 187 4.71 2.79 -4.49
C ALA A 187 3.27 2.55 -4.95
N ALA A 188 3.05 1.48 -5.71
CA ALA A 188 1.73 1.13 -6.20
C ALA A 188 0.83 0.56 -5.08
N PRO A 189 -0.48 0.82 -5.09
CA PRO A 189 -1.45 0.09 -4.29
C PRO A 189 -1.66 -1.32 -4.88
N THR A 190 -0.77 -2.23 -4.50
CA THR A 190 -0.55 -3.51 -5.21
C THR A 190 -1.74 -4.46 -5.32
N ALA A 191 -2.69 -4.41 -4.37
CA ALA A 191 -3.90 -5.23 -4.45
C ALA A 191 -4.79 -4.85 -5.64
N GLY A 192 -4.78 -3.58 -6.06
CA GLY A 192 -5.49 -3.12 -7.23
C GLY A 192 -4.88 -3.59 -8.55
N LEU A 193 -3.65 -4.13 -8.54
CA LEU A 193 -2.96 -4.57 -9.77
C LEU A 193 -3.57 -5.85 -10.36
N HIS A 194 -4.34 -6.61 -9.57
CA HIS A 194 -5.00 -7.84 -10.01
C HIS A 194 -6.26 -7.60 -10.85
N PHE A 195 -6.73 -6.35 -10.93
CA PHE A 195 -7.93 -6.00 -11.68
C PHE A 195 -7.57 -5.53 -13.09
N ASP A 196 -8.25 -6.10 -14.08
CA ASP A 196 -8.26 -5.67 -15.48
C ASP A 196 -9.69 -5.27 -15.90
N ASP A 197 -9.81 -4.68 -17.08
CA ASP A 197 -11.09 -4.14 -17.57
C ASP A 197 -12.16 -5.24 -17.71
N ALA A 198 -11.77 -6.44 -18.15
CA ALA A 198 -12.68 -7.58 -18.30
C ALA A 198 -13.30 -7.99 -16.96
N LEU A 199 -12.49 -8.08 -15.89
CA LEU A 199 -12.98 -8.36 -14.55
C LEU A 199 -13.89 -7.24 -14.03
N LEU A 200 -13.50 -5.98 -14.24
CA LEU A 200 -14.31 -4.83 -13.81
C LEU A 200 -15.68 -4.79 -14.50
N ASP A 201 -15.74 -5.12 -15.79
CA ASP A 201 -17.00 -5.20 -16.52
C ASP A 201 -17.88 -6.35 -16.03
N ALA A 202 -17.30 -7.51 -15.73
CA ALA A 202 -18.04 -8.62 -15.13
C ALA A 202 -18.61 -8.27 -13.74
N LEU A 203 -17.83 -7.57 -12.91
CA LEU A 203 -18.27 -7.06 -11.61
C LEU A 203 -19.40 -6.02 -11.76
N ARG A 204 -19.28 -5.11 -12.73
CA ARG A 204 -20.32 -4.11 -13.01
C ARG A 204 -21.62 -4.78 -13.48
N ALA A 205 -21.53 -5.78 -14.35
CA ALA A 205 -22.67 -6.58 -14.82
C ALA A 205 -23.36 -7.35 -13.68
N LYS A 206 -22.59 -7.76 -12.65
CA LYS A 206 -23.11 -8.37 -11.42
C LYS A 206 -23.86 -7.38 -10.51
N GLY A 207 -23.72 -6.07 -10.75
CA GLY A 207 -24.28 -5.02 -9.92
C GLY A 207 -23.37 -4.61 -8.76
N VAL A 208 -22.06 -4.83 -8.87
CA VAL A 208 -21.06 -4.31 -7.91
C VAL A 208 -20.74 -2.86 -8.27
N GLU A 209 -20.70 -1.99 -7.26
CA GLU A 209 -20.34 -0.59 -7.39
C GLU A 209 -18.85 -0.35 -7.11
N PHE A 210 -18.34 0.80 -7.57
CA PHE A 210 -16.93 1.16 -7.46
C PHE A 210 -16.76 2.56 -6.87
N GLY A 211 -15.88 2.68 -5.88
CA GLY A 211 -15.51 3.94 -5.23
C GLY A 211 -14.00 4.10 -5.15
N HIS A 212 -13.52 5.33 -4.91
CA HIS A 212 -12.09 5.63 -4.90
C HIS A 212 -11.71 6.53 -3.72
N VAL A 213 -10.63 6.14 -3.04
CA VAL A 213 -9.84 7.05 -2.20
C VAL A 213 -8.58 7.41 -2.96
N THR A 214 -7.95 8.52 -2.58
CA THR A 214 -6.57 8.79 -2.95
C THR A 214 -5.70 8.64 -1.71
N LEU A 215 -4.66 7.82 -1.77
CA LEU A 215 -3.60 7.81 -0.75
C LEU A 215 -2.24 7.69 -1.44
N HIS A 216 -1.40 8.71 -1.27
CA HIS A 216 -0.05 8.73 -1.82
C HIS A 216 0.87 7.90 -0.94
N VAL A 217 1.28 6.74 -1.46
CA VAL A 217 2.17 5.82 -0.76
C VAL A 217 3.60 6.31 -0.92
N GLY A 218 4.19 6.81 0.17
CA GLY A 218 5.58 7.28 0.19
C GLY A 218 6.60 6.13 0.25
N ALA A 219 7.88 6.46 0.06
CA ALA A 219 9.00 5.52 0.17
C ALA A 219 9.13 4.87 1.56
N GLY A 220 8.54 5.48 2.60
CA GLY A 220 8.48 4.94 3.96
C GLY A 220 7.81 3.56 4.06
N THR A 221 6.89 3.24 3.15
CA THR A 221 6.14 1.96 3.15
C THR A 221 7.03 0.72 3.01
N PHE A 222 8.23 0.84 2.44
CA PHE A 222 9.18 -0.27 2.34
C PHE A 222 10.13 -0.39 3.53
N GLN A 223 10.07 0.54 4.49
CA GLN A 223 10.98 0.52 5.64
C GLN A 223 10.55 -0.59 6.61
N PRO A 224 11.50 -1.41 7.09
CA PRO A 224 11.20 -2.43 8.08
C PRO A 224 10.88 -1.78 9.43
N VAL A 225 10.05 -2.46 10.23
CA VAL A 225 9.86 -2.11 11.65
C VAL A 225 11.17 -2.35 12.39
N ARG A 226 11.77 -1.30 12.94
CA ARG A 226 13.07 -1.35 13.62
C ARG A 226 12.99 -1.55 15.14
N VAL A 227 11.82 -1.32 15.73
CA VAL A 227 11.56 -1.47 17.17
C VAL A 227 11.05 -2.89 17.49
N ASP A 228 11.31 -3.38 18.72
CA ASP A 228 10.76 -4.68 19.17
C ASP A 228 9.30 -4.55 19.59
N ASP A 229 8.98 -3.58 20.46
CA ASP A 229 7.61 -3.31 20.92
C ASP A 229 6.88 -2.45 19.88
N LEU A 230 5.72 -2.93 19.42
CA LEU A 230 4.94 -2.23 18.39
C LEU A 230 4.44 -0.86 18.86
N LYS A 231 4.25 -0.65 20.16
CA LYS A 231 3.78 0.65 20.67
C LYS A 231 4.79 1.78 20.44
N ASP A 232 6.07 1.42 20.27
CA ASP A 232 7.17 2.38 20.08
C ASP A 232 7.39 2.70 18.58
N HIS A 233 6.65 2.05 17.69
CA HIS A 233 6.80 2.27 16.25
C HIS A 233 6.04 3.53 15.81
N VAL A 234 6.74 4.41 15.09
CA VAL A 234 6.15 5.60 14.48
C VAL A 234 5.98 5.37 12.99
N MET A 235 4.73 5.37 12.52
CA MET A 235 4.41 5.31 11.09
C MET A 235 4.84 6.60 10.38
N HIS A 236 5.33 6.46 9.15
CA HIS A 236 5.54 7.60 8.26
C HIS A 236 4.21 8.27 7.92
N ARG A 237 4.30 9.56 7.59
CA ARG A 237 3.14 10.35 7.17
C ARG A 237 2.81 10.07 5.72
N GLU A 238 1.54 9.82 5.44
CA GLU A 238 1.03 9.70 4.08
C GLU A 238 -0.12 10.66 3.89
N TRP A 239 -0.16 11.33 2.74
CA TRP A 239 -1.29 12.17 2.39
C TRP A 239 -2.40 11.31 1.81
N LEU A 240 -3.64 11.65 2.15
CA LEU A 240 -4.83 10.98 1.66
C LEU A 240 -5.99 11.96 1.44
N ASN A 241 -6.93 11.53 0.60
CA ASN A 241 -8.23 12.16 0.39
C ASN A 241 -9.33 11.08 0.33
N VAL A 242 -10.31 11.23 1.21
CA VAL A 242 -11.57 10.49 1.23
C VAL A 242 -12.66 11.51 0.89
N GLY A 243 -13.10 11.50 -0.36
CA GLY A 243 -14.06 12.45 -0.90
C GLY A 243 -15.47 12.30 -0.34
N ALA A 244 -16.25 13.39 -0.35
CA ALA A 244 -17.62 13.38 0.15
C ALA A 244 -18.55 12.46 -0.65
N GLU A 245 -18.31 12.32 -1.95
CA GLU A 245 -19.05 11.39 -2.81
C GLU A 245 -18.87 9.93 -2.34
N LEU A 246 -17.63 9.49 -2.09
CA LEU A 246 -17.35 8.15 -1.59
C LEU A 246 -18.03 7.92 -0.23
N VAL A 247 -17.97 8.90 0.67
CA VAL A 247 -18.62 8.80 1.98
C VAL A 247 -20.13 8.58 1.82
N GLN A 248 -20.78 9.30 0.91
CA GLN A 248 -22.19 9.10 0.61
C GLN A 248 -22.48 7.75 -0.05
N GLN A 249 -21.62 7.29 -0.97
CA GLN A 249 -21.71 5.94 -1.56
C GLN A 249 -21.67 4.88 -0.47
N VAL A 250 -20.67 4.92 0.41
CA VAL A 250 -20.53 4.01 1.56
C VAL A 250 -21.78 3.98 2.43
N ARG A 251 -22.35 5.15 2.74
CA ARG A 251 -23.60 5.25 3.52
C ARG A 251 -24.76 4.55 2.80
N ARG A 252 -25.00 4.87 1.52
CA ARG A 252 -26.07 4.26 0.72
C ARG A 252 -25.90 2.74 0.59
N THR A 253 -24.67 2.27 0.34
CA THR A 253 -24.36 0.84 0.27
C THR A 253 -24.76 0.13 1.56
N ARG A 254 -24.39 0.69 2.72
CA ARG A 254 -24.71 0.12 4.02
C ARG A 254 -26.22 0.17 4.33
N GLU A 255 -26.89 1.28 4.00
CA GLU A 255 -28.35 1.43 4.13
C GLU A 255 -29.13 0.40 3.28
N ALA A 256 -28.61 0.07 2.09
CA ALA A 256 -29.16 -0.95 1.21
C ALA A 256 -28.78 -2.39 1.62
N GLY A 257 -28.00 -2.58 2.70
CA GLY A 257 -27.54 -3.89 3.17
C GLY A 257 -26.38 -4.50 2.36
N GLY A 258 -25.75 -3.72 1.48
CA GLY A 258 -24.54 -4.09 0.76
C GLY A 258 -23.29 -3.99 1.63
N ARG A 259 -22.19 -4.61 1.17
CA ARG A 259 -20.90 -4.59 1.87
C ARG A 259 -19.95 -3.57 1.26
N VAL A 260 -19.13 -2.95 2.09
CA VAL A 260 -18.00 -2.11 1.66
C VAL A 260 -16.73 -2.94 1.71
N ILE A 261 -16.05 -3.07 0.58
CA ILE A 261 -14.90 -3.95 0.41
C ILE A 261 -13.68 -3.12 0.02
N GLY A 262 -12.69 -3.06 0.90
CA GLY A 262 -11.45 -2.34 0.64
C GLY A 262 -10.51 -3.15 -0.25
N VAL A 263 -10.10 -2.59 -1.39
CA VAL A 263 -9.10 -3.20 -2.27
C VAL A 263 -7.72 -2.66 -1.92
N GLY A 264 -7.07 -3.35 -0.99
CA GLY A 264 -5.74 -3.07 -0.51
C GLY A 264 -5.72 -2.40 0.85
N THR A 265 -4.60 -2.60 1.55
CA THR A 265 -4.41 -2.08 2.90
C THR A 265 -4.38 -0.55 2.97
N THR A 266 -3.93 0.10 1.90
CA THR A 266 -3.90 1.57 1.78
C THR A 266 -5.30 2.18 1.81
N VAL A 267 -6.27 1.53 1.15
CA VAL A 267 -7.69 1.93 1.18
C VAL A 267 -8.22 1.87 2.61
N VAL A 268 -7.96 0.77 3.31
CA VAL A 268 -8.46 0.56 4.67
C VAL A 268 -7.89 1.61 5.62
N ARG A 269 -6.59 1.91 5.56
CA ARG A 269 -5.99 2.99 6.35
C ARG A 269 -6.60 4.35 6.01
N ALA A 270 -6.87 4.63 4.73
CA ALA A 270 -7.46 5.90 4.32
C ALA A 270 -8.87 6.06 4.93
N LEU A 271 -9.70 5.03 4.82
CA LEU A 271 -11.05 5.04 5.37
C LEU A 271 -11.04 5.08 6.90
N GLU A 272 -10.20 4.27 7.58
CA GLU A 272 -10.07 4.30 9.05
C GLU A 272 -9.56 5.65 9.56
N SER A 273 -8.66 6.33 8.83
CA SER A 273 -8.21 7.69 9.17
C SER A 273 -9.32 8.74 9.04
N ALA A 274 -10.31 8.46 8.20
CA ALA A 274 -11.47 9.31 7.98
C ALA A 274 -12.65 8.98 8.93
N MET A 275 -12.52 7.94 9.77
CA MET A 275 -13.51 7.61 10.79
C MET A 275 -13.46 8.60 11.97
N ARG A 276 -14.59 9.18 12.34
CA ARG A 276 -14.74 10.02 13.53
C ARG A 276 -16.01 9.63 14.27
N ASP A 277 -15.88 9.39 15.58
CA ASP A 277 -16.99 8.96 16.44
C ASP A 277 -17.80 7.75 15.92
N GLY A 278 -17.17 6.89 15.12
CA GLY A 278 -17.79 5.70 14.54
C GLY A 278 -18.46 5.92 13.18
N GLU A 279 -18.43 7.14 12.64
CA GLU A 279 -18.90 7.44 11.29
C GLU A 279 -17.75 7.74 10.33
N LEU A 280 -17.92 7.37 9.07
CA LEU A 280 -17.04 7.81 7.99
C LEU A 280 -17.44 9.24 7.58
N LEU A 281 -16.47 10.15 7.57
CA LEU A 281 -16.64 11.55 7.16
C LEU A 281 -15.64 11.93 6.06
N PRO A 282 -15.94 12.95 5.23
CA PRO A 282 -14.96 13.44 4.26
C PRO A 282 -13.69 13.93 4.97
N PHE A 283 -12.53 13.56 4.44
CA PHE A 283 -11.25 13.90 5.06
C PHE A 283 -10.16 14.02 4.00
N ALA A 284 -9.42 15.12 4.05
CA ALA A 284 -8.19 15.32 3.27
C ALA A 284 -7.10 15.82 4.21
N GLY A 285 -5.93 15.19 4.15
CA GLY A 285 -4.83 15.51 5.06
C GLY A 285 -3.82 14.38 5.18
N GLU A 286 -3.05 14.39 6.28
CA GLU A 286 -2.07 13.36 6.55
C GLU A 286 -2.58 12.32 7.54
N THR A 287 -2.13 11.08 7.38
CA THR A 287 -2.30 10.02 8.38
C THR A 287 -0.96 9.46 8.83
N GLN A 288 -0.92 9.04 10.09
CA GLN A 288 0.11 8.17 10.68
C GLN A 288 -0.54 6.98 11.39
N ILE A 289 -1.76 6.60 10.99
CA ILE A 289 -2.49 5.54 11.68
C ILE A 289 -1.68 4.23 11.62
N PHE A 290 -1.45 3.64 12.79
CA PHE A 290 -0.85 2.32 12.91
C PHE A 290 -1.89 1.35 13.46
N ILE A 291 -2.37 0.45 12.60
CA ILE A 291 -3.42 -0.51 12.94
C ILE A 291 -2.76 -1.84 13.29
N THR A 292 -2.95 -2.29 14.53
CA THR A 292 -2.42 -3.53 15.09
C THR A 292 -3.52 -4.32 15.80
N PRO A 293 -3.33 -5.62 16.10
CA PRO A 293 -4.34 -6.40 16.79
C PRO A 293 -4.83 -5.76 18.09
N GLY A 294 -6.16 -5.78 18.28
CA GLY A 294 -6.85 -5.02 19.32
C GLY A 294 -7.45 -3.70 18.84
N TYR A 295 -7.10 -3.24 17.62
CA TYR A 295 -7.83 -2.19 16.91
C TYR A 295 -9.02 -2.80 16.14
N ARG A 296 -10.21 -2.21 16.25
CA ARG A 296 -11.40 -2.66 15.53
C ARG A 296 -11.61 -1.78 14.28
N ILE A 297 -11.28 -2.34 13.12
CA ILE A 297 -11.58 -1.75 11.81
C ILE A 297 -13.10 -1.79 11.60
N ARG A 298 -13.70 -0.65 11.23
CA ARG A 298 -15.15 -0.48 11.07
C ARG A 298 -15.55 0.06 9.70
N SER A 299 -14.60 0.59 8.94
CA SER A 299 -14.83 1.21 7.65
C SER A 299 -15.20 0.20 6.56
N VAL A 300 -14.69 -1.03 6.62
CA VAL A 300 -14.88 -2.08 5.62
C VAL A 300 -15.39 -3.38 6.23
N ASP A 301 -16.14 -4.15 5.44
CA ASP A 301 -16.73 -5.44 5.79
C ASP A 301 -15.95 -6.62 5.20
N ALA A 302 -15.10 -6.36 4.21
CA ALA A 302 -14.13 -7.31 3.67
C ALA A 302 -12.93 -6.57 3.08
N MET A 303 -11.83 -7.28 2.85
CA MET A 303 -10.62 -6.72 2.27
C MET A 303 -10.04 -7.67 1.21
N VAL A 304 -9.77 -7.14 0.02
CA VAL A 304 -8.90 -7.80 -0.96
C VAL A 304 -7.49 -7.29 -0.77
N THR A 305 -6.50 -8.15 -0.55
CA THR A 305 -5.11 -7.72 -0.35
C THR A 305 -4.11 -8.80 -0.76
N ASN A 306 -2.86 -8.42 -1.00
CA ASN A 306 -1.76 -9.37 -1.26
C ASN A 306 -1.34 -10.09 0.02
N PHE A 307 -0.49 -11.11 -0.13
CA PHE A 307 0.31 -11.62 0.98
C PHE A 307 1.46 -10.64 1.32
N HIS A 308 1.71 -10.42 2.60
CA HIS A 308 2.61 -9.39 3.13
C HIS A 308 3.86 -9.95 3.82
N LEU A 309 4.95 -9.17 3.86
CA LEU A 309 6.23 -9.55 4.46
C LEU A 309 6.07 -9.97 5.94
N PRO A 310 6.87 -10.93 6.43
CA PRO A 310 6.96 -11.19 7.86
C PRO A 310 7.36 -9.91 8.59
N GLU A 311 6.85 -9.73 9.81
CA GLU A 311 7.18 -8.58 10.66
C GLU A 311 6.79 -7.20 10.07
N SER A 312 5.94 -7.18 9.05
CA SER A 312 5.49 -5.93 8.41
C SER A 312 4.26 -5.33 9.08
N THR A 313 4.16 -3.99 8.99
CA THR A 313 2.97 -3.24 9.46
C THR A 313 1.69 -3.67 8.73
N LEU A 314 1.80 -4.10 7.47
CA LEU A 314 0.68 -4.63 6.70
C LEU A 314 0.18 -5.97 7.23
N LEU A 315 1.08 -6.89 7.60
CA LEU A 315 0.73 -8.16 8.24
C LEU A 315 0.02 -7.93 9.59
N MET A 316 0.51 -6.96 10.37
CA MET A 316 -0.12 -6.57 11.64
C MET A 316 -1.54 -6.03 11.43
N MET A 317 -1.76 -5.21 10.40
CA MET A 317 -3.07 -4.67 10.09
C MET A 317 -4.07 -5.75 9.66
N ILE A 318 -3.69 -6.66 8.75
CA ILE A 318 -4.61 -7.74 8.35
C ILE A 318 -4.86 -8.71 9.50
N SER A 319 -3.91 -8.87 10.43
CA SER A 319 -4.10 -9.63 11.66
C SER A 319 -5.07 -8.93 12.63
N ALA A 320 -5.10 -7.60 12.65
CA ALA A 320 -6.11 -6.84 13.38
C ALA A 320 -7.50 -6.99 12.76
N PHE A 321 -7.57 -7.15 11.44
CA PHE A 321 -8.82 -7.32 10.71
C PHE A 321 -9.41 -8.72 10.88
N ALA A 322 -8.69 -9.75 10.46
CA ALA A 322 -9.20 -11.13 10.35
C ALA A 322 -8.84 -12.02 11.56
N GLY A 323 -8.08 -11.50 12.52
CA GLY A 323 -7.51 -12.25 13.63
C GLY A 323 -6.15 -12.86 13.28
N LYS A 324 -5.19 -12.76 14.21
CA LYS A 324 -3.80 -13.18 14.00
C LYS A 324 -3.69 -14.66 13.66
N GLU A 325 -4.32 -15.53 14.44
CA GLU A 325 -4.28 -16.98 14.27
C GLU A 325 -4.82 -17.40 12.91
N ARG A 326 -5.91 -16.75 12.47
CA ARG A 326 -6.56 -17.00 11.19
C ARG A 326 -5.70 -16.56 10.01
N VAL A 327 -5.07 -15.39 10.09
CA VAL A 327 -4.11 -14.94 9.08
C VAL A 327 -2.93 -15.90 8.98
N PHE A 328 -2.39 -16.35 10.11
CA PHE A 328 -1.26 -17.27 10.14
C PHE A 328 -1.61 -18.67 9.60
N GLU A 329 -2.83 -19.13 9.83
CA GLU A 329 -3.37 -20.34 9.18
C GLU A 329 -3.42 -20.17 7.65
N ALA A 330 -3.96 -19.05 7.17
CA ALA A 330 -4.01 -18.75 5.74
C ALA A 330 -2.61 -18.68 5.11
N TYR A 331 -1.62 -18.11 5.81
CA TYR A 331 -0.25 -18.02 5.32
C TYR A 331 0.44 -19.39 5.27
N ARG A 332 0.25 -20.25 6.28
CA ARG A 332 0.75 -21.64 6.25
C ARG A 332 0.15 -22.42 5.07
N HIS A 333 -1.16 -22.30 4.85
CA HIS A 333 -1.83 -22.88 3.69
C HIS A 333 -1.24 -22.35 2.38
N ALA A 334 -1.10 -21.03 2.27
CA ALA A 334 -0.58 -20.37 1.07
C ALA A 334 0.85 -20.83 0.73
N ILE A 335 1.73 -20.95 1.73
CA ILE A 335 3.10 -21.47 1.54
C ILE A 335 3.06 -22.94 1.10
N ALA A 336 2.27 -23.78 1.77
CA ALA A 336 2.14 -25.20 1.43
C ALA A 336 1.61 -25.39 0.00
N GLN A 337 0.67 -24.55 -0.42
CA GLN A 337 0.08 -24.56 -1.77
C GLN A 337 0.88 -23.73 -2.78
N ARG A 338 2.07 -23.24 -2.42
CA ARG A 338 2.99 -22.46 -3.29
C ARG A 338 2.33 -21.22 -3.93
N TYR A 339 1.51 -20.51 -3.18
CA TYR A 339 1.08 -19.16 -3.56
C TYR A 339 2.29 -18.25 -3.72
N ARG A 340 2.14 -17.23 -4.58
CA ARG A 340 3.13 -16.20 -4.81
C ARG A 340 2.87 -15.01 -3.89
N PHE A 341 3.91 -14.43 -3.31
CA PHE A 341 3.81 -13.40 -2.28
C PHE A 341 4.16 -12.00 -2.81
N PHE A 342 3.73 -10.97 -2.07
CA PHE A 342 4.01 -9.54 -2.28
C PHE A 342 3.38 -8.92 -3.54
N SER A 343 3.96 -7.82 -4.03
CA SER A 343 3.36 -6.90 -5.00
C SER A 343 2.81 -7.55 -6.26
N TYR A 344 3.53 -8.54 -6.80
CA TYR A 344 3.17 -9.24 -8.02
C TYR A 344 2.65 -10.66 -7.78
N GLY A 345 2.42 -10.99 -6.51
CA GLY A 345 1.98 -12.31 -6.08
C GLY A 345 0.51 -12.56 -6.34
N ASP A 346 -0.05 -13.36 -5.46
CA ASP A 346 -1.46 -13.72 -5.42
C ASP A 346 -2.17 -12.90 -4.34
N ALA A 347 -3.50 -12.98 -4.32
CA ALA A 347 -4.37 -12.19 -3.45
C ALA A 347 -5.04 -13.05 -2.38
N MET A 348 -5.63 -12.38 -1.39
CA MET A 348 -6.54 -12.92 -0.40
C MET A 348 -7.81 -12.09 -0.38
N LEU A 349 -8.96 -12.73 -0.12
CA LEU A 349 -10.20 -12.07 0.29
C LEU A 349 -10.46 -12.40 1.76
N LEU A 350 -10.27 -11.39 2.62
CA LEU A 350 -10.35 -11.46 4.07
C LEU A 350 -11.67 -10.87 4.57
N PHE A 351 -12.13 -11.36 5.71
CA PHE A 351 -13.31 -10.87 6.44
C PHE A 351 -12.93 -10.56 7.88
N PRO A 352 -13.65 -9.65 8.56
CA PRO A 352 -13.35 -9.31 9.94
C PRO A 352 -13.54 -10.51 10.87
N GLN A 353 -12.78 -10.54 11.96
CA GLN A 353 -13.04 -11.46 13.06
C GLN A 353 -14.46 -11.21 13.60
N GLY A 354 -15.22 -12.28 13.79
CA GLY A 354 -16.61 -12.25 14.26
C GLY A 354 -16.79 -11.69 15.66
#